data_AF-A0A1V4WGQ5-F1
#
_entry.id   AF-A0A1V4WGQ5-F1
#
_cell.length_a   1.000
_cell.length_b   1.000
_cell.length_c   1.000
_cell.angle_alpha   90.00
_cell.angle_beta   90.00
_cell.angle_gamma   90.00
#
_symmetry.space_group_name_H-M   'P 1'
#
loop_
_entity.id
_entity.type
_entity.pdbx_description
1 polymer ?
#
loop_
_entity_poly.entity_id
_entity_poly.type
_entity_poly.pdbx_seq_one_letter_code
_entity_poly.pdbx_strand_id
1 'polypeptide(L)'
;MNNPVCPKTGAPMYRDTRPMTLTYKGESITFDMPGWYCDSSDESIHTGQDMKVSDRMLTRLKARAEGLLEPDEVRRIRKKLGMSQTEAGQMIGGGPRAFQKYESGDLLPSRAISSALALLDHDPKGLAVLKARQGKAARPPHSVSEP
;
A
#
# COMPACT_ATOMS: atom_id res chain seq x y z
N MET A 1 -24.72 9.19 21.85
CA MET A 1 -24.61 8.07 20.88
C MET A 1 -24.59 6.81 21.70
N ASN A 2 -25.49 5.85 21.45
CA ASN A 2 -25.45 4.57 22.17
C ASN A 2 -24.31 3.72 21.62
N ASN A 3 -23.52 3.14 22.53
CA ASN A 3 -22.56 2.11 22.17
C ASN A 3 -23.28 0.90 21.57
N PRO A 4 -22.65 0.16 20.65
CA PRO A 4 -23.20 -1.10 20.20
C PRO A 4 -23.30 -2.08 21.38
N VAL A 5 -24.22 -3.02 21.25
CA VAL A 5 -24.42 -4.11 22.20
C VAL A 5 -23.78 -5.38 21.67
N CYS A 6 -23.25 -6.20 22.57
CA CYS A 6 -22.65 -7.48 22.23
C CYS A 6 -23.71 -8.40 21.59
N PRO A 7 -23.46 -8.96 20.40
CA PRO A 7 -24.42 -9.84 19.74
C PRO A 7 -24.63 -11.16 20.50
N LYS A 8 -23.68 -11.55 21.36
CA LYS A 8 -23.73 -12.80 22.12
C LYS A 8 -24.36 -12.63 23.50
N THR A 9 -24.03 -11.56 24.23
CA THR A 9 -24.43 -11.40 25.64
C THR A 9 -25.43 -10.26 25.86
N GLY A 10 -25.63 -9.37 24.88
CA GLY A 10 -26.43 -8.16 25.03
C GLY A 10 -25.78 -7.06 25.89
N ALA A 11 -24.59 -7.30 26.45
CA ALA A 11 -23.86 -6.33 27.26
C ALA A 11 -23.38 -5.12 26.42
N PRO A 12 -23.18 -3.93 27.02
CA PRO A 12 -22.58 -2.81 26.31
C PRO A 12 -21.16 -3.17 25.83
N MET A 13 -20.80 -2.69 24.65
CA MET A 13 -19.43 -2.79 24.13
C MET A 13 -18.70 -1.46 24.30
N TYR A 14 -17.37 -1.53 24.38
CA TYR A 14 -16.51 -0.37 24.56
C TYR A 14 -15.54 -0.24 23.42
N ARG A 15 -15.28 1.01 23.03
CA ARG A 15 -14.31 1.31 21.99
C ARG A 15 -12.92 1.10 22.57
N ASP A 16 -12.15 0.20 21.97
CA ASP A 16 -10.82 -0.17 22.46
C ASP A 16 -9.94 -0.64 21.29
N THR A 17 -8.68 -0.94 21.58
CA THR A 17 -7.72 -1.50 20.64
C THR A 17 -7.05 -2.72 21.27
N ARG A 18 -7.15 -3.88 20.63
CA ARG A 18 -6.59 -5.14 21.16
C ARG A 18 -5.62 -5.78 20.18
N PRO A 19 -4.57 -6.47 20.67
CA PRO A 19 -3.61 -7.13 19.80
C PRO A 19 -4.28 -8.24 18.99
N MET A 20 -4.06 -8.23 17.68
CA MET A 20 -4.52 -9.25 16.74
C MET A 20 -3.33 -9.75 15.93
N THR A 21 -3.27 -11.06 15.69
CA THR A 21 -2.23 -11.66 14.86
C THR A 21 -2.81 -12.16 13.55
N LEU A 22 -2.21 -11.73 12.43
CA LEU A 22 -2.49 -12.27 11.10
C LEU A 22 -1.32 -13.16 10.67
N THR A 23 -1.64 -14.26 10.00
CA THR A 23 -0.66 -15.20 9.44
C THR A 23 -0.93 -15.41 7.96
N TYR A 24 0.10 -15.35 7.14
CA TYR A 24 0.03 -15.56 5.69
C TYR A 24 1.34 -16.16 5.18
N LYS A 25 1.25 -17.30 4.48
CA LYS A 25 2.41 -18.01 3.89
C LYS A 25 3.59 -18.21 4.87
N GLY A 26 3.30 -18.51 6.13
CA GLY A 26 4.32 -18.76 7.17
C GLY A 26 4.88 -17.50 7.85
N GLU A 27 4.55 -16.32 7.35
CA GLU A 27 4.83 -15.05 8.02
C GLU A 27 3.67 -14.67 8.94
N SER A 28 3.99 -14.06 10.08
CA SER A 28 3.00 -13.52 11.02
C SER A 28 3.29 -12.07 11.38
N ILE A 29 2.23 -11.31 11.63
CA ILE A 29 2.32 -9.95 12.17
C ILE A 29 1.26 -9.75 13.24
N THR A 30 1.69 -9.23 14.39
CA THR A 30 0.80 -8.80 15.47
C THR A 30 0.69 -7.28 15.44
N PHE A 31 -0.53 -6.78 15.53
CA PHE A 31 -0.83 -5.34 15.51
C PHE A 31 -2.04 -5.02 16.38
N ASP A 32 -2.16 -3.75 16.70
CA ASP A 32 -3.24 -3.18 17.49
C ASP A 32 -4.48 -3.00 16.61
N MET A 33 -5.48 -3.87 16.81
CA MET A 33 -6.73 -3.85 16.06
C MET A 33 -7.77 -2.98 16.77
N PRO A 34 -8.23 -1.87 16.18
CA PRO A 34 -9.28 -1.06 16.77
C PRO A 34 -10.65 -1.72 16.57
N GLY A 35 -11.53 -1.58 17.55
CA GLY A 35 -12.84 -2.21 17.48
C GLY A 35 -13.73 -1.84 18.65
N TRP A 36 -14.96 -2.32 18.61
CA TRP A 36 -15.82 -2.39 19.80
C TRP A 36 -15.63 -3.77 20.40
N TYR A 37 -15.30 -3.83 21.68
CA TYR A 37 -15.04 -5.08 22.38
C TYR A 37 -16.02 -5.27 23.52
N CYS A 38 -16.39 -6.52 23.77
CA CYS A 38 -17.14 -6.89 24.95
C CYS A 38 -16.17 -7.31 26.07
N ASP A 39 -16.48 -6.94 27.32
CA ASP A 39 -15.73 -7.42 28.49
C ASP A 39 -16.31 -8.71 29.08
N SER A 40 -17.53 -9.07 28.68
CA SER A 40 -18.23 -10.29 29.11
C SER A 40 -18.05 -11.47 28.14
N SER A 41 -17.40 -11.26 26.99
CA SER A 41 -17.13 -12.29 25.98
C SER A 41 -15.98 -11.88 25.05
N ASP A 42 -15.48 -12.81 24.25
CA ASP A 42 -14.44 -12.54 23.22
C ASP A 42 -15.00 -11.91 21.93
N GLU A 43 -16.22 -11.37 21.95
CA GLU A 43 -16.85 -10.78 20.77
C GLU A 43 -16.28 -9.38 20.49
N SER A 44 -16.06 -9.10 19.20
CA SER A 44 -15.67 -7.78 18.72
C SER A 44 -16.47 -7.38 17.47
N ILE A 45 -16.68 -6.06 17.31
CA ILE A 45 -17.29 -5.47 16.12
C ILE A 45 -16.29 -4.46 15.54
N HIS A 46 -15.97 -4.64 14.26
CA HIS A 46 -15.06 -3.76 13.52
C HIS A 46 -15.82 -3.02 12.42
N THR A 47 -15.67 -1.71 12.38
CA THR A 47 -16.21 -0.88 11.29
C THR A 47 -15.35 -1.01 10.04
N GLY A 48 -15.84 -0.56 8.88
CA GLY A 48 -15.02 -0.51 7.67
C GLY A 48 -13.75 0.34 7.82
N GLN A 49 -13.76 1.36 8.69
CA GLN A 49 -12.58 2.16 8.99
C GLN A 49 -11.56 1.40 9.85
N ASP A 50 -12.03 0.53 10.74
CA ASP A 50 -11.19 -0.34 11.57
C ASP A 50 -10.50 -1.40 10.72
N MET A 51 -11.26 -2.01 9.81
CA MET A 51 -10.76 -3.06 8.92
C MET A 51 -9.61 -2.59 8.02
N LYS A 52 -9.53 -1.28 7.70
CA LYS A 52 -8.37 -0.73 6.97
C LYS A 52 -7.04 -0.96 7.69
N VAL A 53 -7.03 -1.03 9.03
CA VAL A 53 -5.82 -1.36 9.79
C VAL A 53 -5.38 -2.78 9.46
N SER A 54 -6.30 -3.75 9.60
CA SER A 54 -6.06 -5.16 9.24
C SER A 54 -5.66 -5.32 7.77
N ASP A 55 -6.35 -4.66 6.85
CA ASP A 55 -6.05 -4.75 5.41
C ASP A 55 -4.64 -4.27 5.08
N ARG A 56 -4.18 -3.17 5.70
CA ARG A 56 -2.82 -2.65 5.53
C ARG A 56 -1.77 -3.59 6.10
N MET A 57 -2.05 -4.20 7.25
CA MET A 57 -1.16 -5.20 7.85
C MET A 57 -1.08 -6.46 6.99
N LEU A 58 -2.20 -6.90 6.42
CA LEU A 58 -2.22 -8.01 5.47
C LEU A 58 -1.44 -7.67 4.19
N THR A 59 -1.56 -6.44 3.65
CA THR A 59 -0.77 -5.99 2.50
C THR A 59 0.73 -6.01 2.81
N ARG A 60 1.14 -5.54 4.00
CA ARG A 60 2.53 -5.60 4.45
C ARG A 60 3.03 -7.05 4.56
N LEU A 61 2.21 -7.93 5.13
CA LEU A 61 2.53 -9.35 5.28
C LEU A 61 2.68 -10.05 3.93
N LYS A 62 1.80 -9.74 2.97
CA LYS A 62 1.91 -10.22 1.58
C LYS A 62 3.17 -9.71 0.90
N ALA A 63 3.53 -8.44 1.09
CA ALA A 63 4.75 -7.88 0.52
C ALA A 63 5.98 -8.67 0.99
N ARG A 64 6.11 -8.90 2.30
CA ARG A 64 7.19 -9.69 2.88
C ARG A 64 7.23 -11.12 2.34
N ALA A 65 6.10 -11.82 2.41
CA ALA A 65 6.02 -13.22 1.98
C ALA A 65 6.30 -13.43 0.49
N GLU A 66 6.17 -12.39 -0.34
CA GLU A 66 6.37 -12.47 -1.80
C GLU A 66 7.65 -11.78 -2.28
N GLY A 67 8.45 -11.22 -1.36
CA GLY A 67 9.66 -10.47 -1.69
C GLY A 67 9.37 -9.19 -2.48
N LEU A 68 8.26 -8.53 -2.18
CA LEU A 68 7.87 -7.23 -2.73
C LEU A 68 8.19 -6.12 -1.73
N LEU A 69 8.22 -4.88 -2.21
CA LEU A 69 8.53 -3.74 -1.36
C LEU A 69 7.39 -3.42 -0.40
N GLU A 70 7.71 -3.26 0.88
CA GLU A 70 6.78 -2.77 1.89
C GLU A 70 6.48 -1.26 1.68
N PRO A 71 5.34 -0.73 2.19
CA PRO A 71 4.93 0.67 1.99
C PRO A 71 6.02 1.71 2.34
N ASP A 72 6.76 1.46 3.42
CA ASP A 72 7.81 2.35 3.91
C ASP A 72 9.03 2.36 2.96
N GLU A 73 9.35 1.22 2.35
CA GLU A 73 10.43 1.10 1.37
C GLU A 73 10.07 1.82 0.08
N VAL A 74 8.85 1.65 -0.42
CA VAL A 74 8.35 2.38 -1.59
C VAL A 74 8.49 3.89 -1.38
N ARG A 75 8.06 4.39 -0.20
CA ARG A 75 8.21 5.81 0.16
C ARG A 75 9.67 6.23 0.21
N ARG A 76 10.54 5.45 0.86
CA ARG A 76 11.97 5.74 1.00
C ARG A 76 12.64 5.87 -0.36
N ILE A 77 12.42 4.89 -1.24
CA ILE A 77 13.01 4.85 -2.59
C ILE A 77 12.51 6.03 -3.42
N ARG A 78 11.19 6.29 -3.43
CA ARG A 78 10.64 7.44 -4.17
C ARG A 78 11.27 8.76 -3.70
N LYS A 79 11.38 8.97 -2.39
CA LYS A 79 11.98 10.18 -1.84
C LYS A 79 13.46 10.30 -2.21
N LYS A 80 14.22 9.20 -2.17
CA LYS A 80 15.62 9.15 -2.62
C LYS A 80 15.78 9.55 -4.09
N LEU A 81 14.82 9.15 -4.93
CA LEU A 81 14.78 9.51 -6.35
C LEU A 81 14.29 10.95 -6.61
N GLY A 82 13.91 11.69 -5.56
CA GLY A 82 13.47 13.09 -5.69
C GLY A 82 12.13 13.27 -6.39
N MET A 83 11.25 12.26 -6.41
CA MET A 83 9.97 12.31 -7.11
C MET A 83 8.79 12.54 -6.15
N SER A 84 7.79 13.29 -6.59
CA SER A 84 6.45 13.27 -6.00
C SER A 84 5.73 11.94 -6.28
N GLN A 85 4.65 11.65 -5.56
CA GLN A 85 3.85 10.43 -5.78
C GLN A 85 3.25 10.40 -7.18
N THR A 86 2.77 11.54 -7.67
CA THR A 86 2.20 11.68 -9.02
C THR A 86 3.25 11.43 -10.09
N GLU A 87 4.42 12.05 -9.96
CA GLU A 87 5.54 11.85 -10.91
C GLU A 87 5.99 10.40 -10.92
N ALA A 88 6.13 9.76 -9.75
CA ALA A 88 6.51 8.35 -9.67
C ALA A 88 5.46 7.44 -10.34
N GLY A 89 4.17 7.72 -10.13
CA GLY A 89 3.07 6.98 -10.75
C GLY A 89 3.00 7.13 -12.28
N GLN A 90 3.38 8.29 -12.80
CA GLN A 90 3.48 8.54 -14.24
C GLN A 90 4.77 7.95 -14.82
N MET A 91 5.90 8.07 -14.11
CA MET A 91 7.23 7.72 -14.60
C MET A 91 7.53 6.23 -14.52
N ILE A 92 7.27 5.62 -13.37
CA ILE A 92 7.50 4.19 -13.11
C ILE A 92 6.27 3.37 -13.51
N GLY A 93 5.07 3.93 -13.33
CA GLY A 93 3.81 3.30 -13.70
C GLY A 93 2.85 3.11 -12.52
N GLY A 94 1.73 2.44 -12.77
CA GLY A 94 0.63 2.27 -11.81
C GLY A 94 -0.38 3.43 -11.81
N GLY A 95 -0.09 4.53 -12.52
CA GLY A 95 -0.96 5.68 -12.65
C GLY A 95 -0.78 6.71 -11.53
N PRO A 96 -1.39 7.90 -11.65
CA PRO A 96 -1.06 9.07 -10.83
C PRO A 96 -1.34 8.90 -9.33
N ARG A 97 -2.17 7.93 -8.93
CA ARG A 97 -2.55 7.65 -7.53
C ARG A 97 -1.97 6.35 -6.98
N ALA A 98 -1.18 5.61 -7.75
CA ALA A 98 -0.64 4.32 -7.32
C ALA A 98 0.29 4.46 -6.10
N PHE A 99 1.25 5.38 -6.16
CA PHE A 99 2.22 5.58 -5.08
C PHE A 99 1.58 6.03 -3.77
N GLN A 100 0.47 6.78 -3.82
CA GLN A 100 -0.29 7.09 -2.61
C GLN A 100 -0.82 5.81 -1.95
N LYS A 101 -1.40 4.89 -2.73
CA LYS A 101 -1.96 3.62 -2.24
C LYS A 101 -0.87 2.62 -1.81
N TYR A 102 0.25 2.58 -2.53
CA TYR A 102 1.39 1.75 -2.17
C TYR A 102 1.98 2.19 -0.83
N GLU A 103 2.19 3.50 -0.64
CA GLU A 103 2.78 4.04 0.59
C GLU A 103 1.83 4.04 1.79
N SER A 104 0.52 4.01 1.57
CA SER A 104 -0.45 3.82 2.66
C SER A 104 -0.69 2.35 3.02
N GLY A 105 -0.21 1.41 2.19
CA GLY A 105 -0.50 -0.02 2.31
C GLY A 105 -1.92 -0.41 1.86
N ASP A 106 -2.65 0.51 1.21
CA ASP A 106 -3.99 0.23 0.67
C ASP A 106 -3.92 -0.58 -0.63
N LEU A 107 -2.75 -0.66 -1.26
CA LEU A 107 -2.52 -1.47 -2.46
C LEU A 107 -1.12 -2.05 -2.45
N LEU A 108 -1.00 -3.32 -2.83
CA LEU A 108 0.28 -3.99 -3.03
C LEU A 108 0.89 -3.57 -4.38
N PRO A 109 2.15 -3.13 -4.45
CA PRO A 109 2.81 -2.90 -5.72
C PRO A 109 2.97 -4.22 -6.48
N SER A 110 2.86 -4.18 -7.81
CA SER A 110 3.13 -5.36 -8.62
C SER A 110 4.61 -5.76 -8.54
N ARG A 111 4.93 -7.00 -8.91
CA ARG A 111 6.31 -7.47 -8.99
C ARG A 111 7.16 -6.58 -9.91
N ALA A 112 6.62 -6.15 -11.05
CA ALA A 112 7.31 -5.26 -11.98
C ALA A 112 7.66 -3.90 -11.35
N ILE A 113 6.72 -3.28 -10.62
CA ILE A 113 6.96 -2.01 -9.92
C ILE A 113 7.99 -2.20 -8.80
N SER A 114 7.89 -3.28 -8.04
CA SER A 114 8.84 -3.60 -6.96
C SER A 114 10.25 -3.80 -7.50
N SER A 115 10.41 -4.58 -8.59
CA SER A 115 11.70 -4.78 -9.25
C SER A 115 12.28 -3.49 -9.82
N ALA A 116 11.45 -2.65 -10.46
CA ALA A 116 11.90 -1.38 -11.01
C ALA A 116 12.39 -0.42 -9.90
N LEU A 117 11.65 -0.32 -8.79
CA LEU A 117 12.04 0.48 -7.64
C LEU A 117 13.31 -0.05 -6.98
N ALA A 118 13.44 -1.36 -6.81
CA ALA A 118 14.66 -1.97 -6.26
C ALA A 118 15.90 -1.67 -7.13
N LEU A 119 15.76 -1.77 -8.46
CA LEU A 119 16.83 -1.43 -9.40
C LEU A 119 17.19 0.06 -9.33
N LEU A 120 16.20 0.95 -9.29
CA LEU A 120 16.42 2.39 -9.20
C LEU A 120 16.96 2.82 -7.83
N ASP A 121 16.64 2.10 -6.76
CA ASP A 121 17.24 2.33 -5.45
C ASP A 121 18.74 1.97 -5.49
N HIS A 122 19.12 0.90 -6.19
CA HIS A 122 20.51 0.54 -6.37
C HIS A 122 21.25 1.51 -7.31
N ASP A 123 20.67 1.85 -8.46
CA ASP A 123 21.20 2.81 -9.43
C ASP A 123 20.20 3.93 -9.76
N PRO A 124 20.20 5.03 -8.98
CA PRO A 124 19.33 6.18 -9.23
C PRO A 124 19.54 6.85 -10.61
N LYS A 125 20.72 6.69 -11.23
CA LYS A 125 21.01 7.28 -12.55
C LYS A 125 20.16 6.62 -13.65
N GLY A 126 19.74 5.38 -13.45
CA GLY A 126 18.82 4.66 -14.34
C GLY A 126 17.50 5.39 -14.59
N LEU A 127 17.11 6.33 -13.72
CA LEU A 127 15.92 7.18 -13.93
C LEU A 127 15.97 7.96 -15.27
N ALA A 128 17.18 8.29 -15.75
CA ALA A 128 17.35 8.95 -17.05
C ALA A 128 16.81 8.09 -18.22
N VAL A 129 16.88 6.76 -18.10
CA VAL A 129 16.36 5.84 -19.11
C VAL A 129 14.84 5.94 -19.21
N LEU A 130 14.15 6.00 -18.05
CA LEU A 130 12.70 6.16 -18.02
C LEU A 130 12.26 7.51 -18.59
N LYS A 131 12.97 8.60 -18.22
CA LYS A 131 12.72 9.94 -18.77
C LYS A 131 12.86 9.99 -20.29
N ALA A 132 13.93 9.39 -20.84
CA ALA A 132 14.17 9.37 -22.28
C ALA A 132 13.09 8.61 -23.06
N ARG A 133 12.52 7.55 -22.49
CA ARG A 133 11.43 6.79 -23.12
C ARG A 133 10.12 7.58 -23.19
N GLN A 134 9.78 8.34 -22.15
CA GLN A 134 8.58 9.18 -22.17
C GLN A 134 8.71 10.36 -23.14
N GLY A 135 9.89 10.96 -23.23
CA GLY A 135 10.17 12.02 -24.22
C GLY A 135 9.99 11.57 -25.67
N LYS A 136 10.25 10.29 -25.97
CA LYS A 136 10.00 9.71 -27.30
C LYS A 136 8.52 9.43 -27.58
N ALA A 137 7.75 9.03 -26.57
CA ALA A 137 6.31 8.78 -26.71
C ALA A 137 5.49 10.08 -26.90
N ALA A 138 5.99 11.21 -26.38
CA ALA A 138 5.33 12.52 -26.47
C ALA A 138 5.54 13.25 -27.80
N ARG A 139 6.45 12.77 -28.67
CA ARG A 139 6.72 13.39 -29.98
C ARG A 139 5.77 12.78 -31.02
N PRO A 140 4.85 13.56 -31.63
CA PRO A 140 3.97 13.03 -32.66
C PRO A 140 4.80 12.53 -33.85
N PRO A 141 4.37 11.46 -34.55
CA PRO A 141 5.01 11.04 -35.77
C PRO A 141 4.97 12.22 -36.74
N HIS A 142 6.14 12.62 -37.26
CA HIS A 142 6.25 13.67 -38.25
C HIS A 142 5.25 13.41 -39.39
N SER A 143 4.38 14.39 -39.64
CA SER A 143 3.59 14.46 -40.87
C SER A 143 4.55 14.42 -42.04
N VAL A 144 4.57 13.28 -42.74
CA VAL A 144 5.21 13.17 -44.05
C VAL A 144 4.38 14.06 -44.97
N SER A 145 4.91 15.24 -45.31
CA SER A 145 4.46 16.01 -46.45
C SER A 145 4.93 15.26 -47.70
N GLU A 146 4.01 14.57 -48.37
CA GLU A 146 4.24 14.08 -49.72
C GLU A 146 4.17 15.26 -50.73
N PRO A 147 4.97 15.21 -51.80
CA PRO A 147 5.01 16.22 -52.85
C PRO A 147 3.78 16.23 -53.76
#